data_AF-A0A9X5CL33-F1
#
_entry.id   AF-A0A9X5CL33-F1
#
_cell.length_a   1.000
_cell.length_b   1.000
_cell.length_c   1.000
_cell.angle_alpha   90.00
_cell.angle_beta   90.00
_cell.angle_gamma   90.00
#
_symmetry.space_group_name_H-M   'P 1'
#
loop_
_entity.id
_entity.type
_entity.pdbx_description
1 polymer ?
#
loop_
_entity_poly.entity_id
_entity_poly.type
_entity_poly.pdbx_seq_one_letter_code
_entity_poly.pdbx_strand_id
1 'polypeptide(L)' 'ATLLSLGPEAGELPALAHEVLPVPDGSELDLDTVQHLVSAAAGENALPARRGRRRLRDRLSRLADLLTAPPPTRW' A
#
# COMPACT_ATOMS: atom_id res chain seq x y z
N ALA A 1 4.36 13.11 -1.55
CA ALA A 1 3.87 11.72 -1.43
C ALA A 1 3.90 11.13 -2.82
N THR A 2 4.43 9.92 -2.99
CA THR A 2 4.53 9.26 -4.31
C THR A 2 3.35 8.31 -4.47
N LEU A 3 2.60 8.45 -5.55
CA LEU A 3 1.46 7.58 -5.89
C LEU A 3 1.88 6.63 -7.01
N LEU A 4 1.57 5.34 -6.83
CA LEU A 4 1.83 4.28 -7.79
C LEU A 4 0.50 3.69 -8.24
N SER A 5 0.29 3.55 -9.55
CA SER A 5 -0.88 2.87 -10.11
C SER A 5 -0.47 1.52 -10.70
N LEU A 6 -1.28 0.49 -10.45
CA LEU A 6 -1.11 -0.86 -11.00
C LEU A 6 -2.38 -1.23 -11.76
N GLY A 7 -2.25 -1.48 -13.06
CA GLY A 7 -3.41 -1.74 -13.90
C GLY A 7 -3.24 -1.21 -15.32
N PRO A 8 -4.29 -1.25 -16.14
CA PRO A 8 -4.26 -0.69 -17.49
C PRO A 8 -3.95 0.81 -17.42
N GLU A 9 -3.26 1.33 -18.44
CA GLU A 9 -2.84 2.74 -18.47
C GLU A 9 -4.00 3.73 -18.67
N ALA A 10 -5.21 3.23 -18.88
CA ALA A 10 -6.41 4.04 -19.03
C ALA A 10 -7.15 4.22 -17.69
N GLY A 11 -7.62 5.45 -17.44
CA GLY A 11 -8.50 5.78 -16.32
C GLY A 11 -8.00 6.94 -15.47
N GLU A 12 -8.73 7.22 -14.39
CA GLU A 12 -8.44 8.35 -13.49
C GLU A 12 -7.25 8.08 -12.55
N LEU A 13 -6.99 6.82 -12.19
CA LEU A 13 -5.91 6.44 -11.27
C LEU A 13 -4.50 6.61 -11.86
N PRO A 14 -4.22 6.18 -13.11
CA PRO A 14 -2.94 6.47 -13.76
C PRO A 14 -2.66 7.97 -13.87
N ALA A 15 -3.70 8.80 -14.09
CA ALA A 15 -3.55 10.25 -14.22
C ALA A 15 -3.12 10.96 -12.92
N LEU A 16 -3.35 10.32 -11.77
CA LEU A 16 -2.94 10.83 -10.45
C LEU A 16 -1.62 10.21 -9.97
N ALA A 17 -1.14 9.16 -10.64
CA ALA A 17 0.06 8.45 -10.27
C ALA A 17 1.32 9.13 -10.82
N HIS A 18 2.40 9.00 -10.06
CA HIS A 18 3.73 9.39 -10.54
C HIS A 18 4.33 8.29 -11.41
N GLU A 19 4.00 7.04 -11.12
CA GLU A 19 4.43 5.87 -11.88
C GLU A 19 3.28 4.89 -12.08
N VAL A 20 3.24 4.30 -13.27
CA VAL A 20 2.24 3.33 -13.71
C VAL A 20 2.95 2.03 -14.03
N LEU A 21 2.53 0.93 -13.39
CA LEU A 21 2.99 -0.41 -13.72
C LEU A 21 1.92 -1.13 -14.55
N PRO A 22 2.18 -1.42 -15.84
CA PRO A 22 1.24 -2.12 -16.68
C PRO A 22 1.10 -3.57 -16.23
N VAL A 23 -0.13 -4.08 -16.27
CA VAL A 23 -0.44 -5.48 -16.03
C VAL A 23 -0.65 -6.16 -17.39
N PRO A 24 0.06 -7.28 -17.69
CA PRO A 24 -0.11 -7.97 -18.96
C PRO A 24 -1.54 -8.48 -19.17
N ASP A 25 -2.08 -8.25 -20.37
CA ASP A 25 -3.36 -8.83 -20.78
C ASP A 25 -3.27 -10.37 -20.83
N GLY A 26 -4.34 -11.06 -20.41
CA GLY A 26 -4.42 -12.52 -20.46
C GLY A 26 -3.85 -13.25 -19.24
N SER A 27 -3.58 -12.54 -18.14
CA SER A 27 -3.39 -13.17 -16.83
C SER A 27 -4.75 -13.63 -16.25
N GLU A 28 -5.44 -14.53 -16.95
CA GLU A 28 -6.64 -15.16 -16.40
C GLU A 28 -6.22 -16.00 -15.20
N LEU A 29 -6.48 -15.45 -14.01
CA LEU A 29 -6.31 -16.15 -12.76
C LEU A 29 -7.63 -16.81 -12.41
N ASP A 30 -7.58 -18.13 -12.22
CA ASP A 30 -8.73 -18.87 -11.72
C ASP A 30 -9.14 -18.36 -10.33
N LEU A 31 -10.43 -18.45 -10.03
CA LEU A 31 -11.03 -17.90 -8.82
C LEU A 31 -10.41 -18.52 -7.55
N ASP A 32 -10.04 -19.80 -7.58
CA ASP A 32 -9.37 -20.46 -6.46
C ASP A 32 -7.96 -19.91 -6.22
N THR A 33 -7.26 -19.55 -7.30
CA THR A 33 -5.93 -18.93 -7.25
C THR A 33 -6.03 -17.50 -6.71
N VAL A 34 -7.02 -16.73 -7.16
CA VAL A 34 -7.29 -15.38 -6.64
C VAL A 34 -7.63 -15.45 -5.15
N GLN A 35 -8.45 -16.40 -4.72
CA GLN A 35 -8.78 -16.58 -3.30
C GLN A 35 -7.57 -16.92 -2.45
N HIS A 36 -6.66 -17.77 -2.95
CA HIS A 36 -5.41 -18.08 -2.28
C HIS A 36 -4.53 -16.83 -2.14
N LEU A 37 -4.39 -16.04 -3.21
CA LEU A 37 -3.62 -14.79 -3.20
C LEU A 37 -4.23 -13.72 -2.30
N VAL A 38 -5.56 -13.58 -2.28
CA VAL A 38 -6.26 -12.63 -1.39
C VAL A 38 -6.08 -13.06 0.07
N SER A 39 -6.21 -14.35 0.37
CA SER A 39 -5.99 -14.89 1.71
C SER A 39 -4.54 -14.74 2.16
N ALA A 40 -3.59 -14.98 1.24
CA ALA A 40 -2.17 -14.76 1.47
C ALA A 40 -1.87 -13.28 1.69
N ALA A 41 -2.35 -12.35 0.86
CA ALA A 41 -2.12 -10.92 1.03
C ALA A 41 -2.79 -10.35 2.29
N ALA A 42 -3.99 -10.82 2.65
CA ALA A 42 -4.66 -10.45 3.88
C ALA A 42 -3.94 -11.01 5.12
N GLY A 43 -3.35 -12.21 5.00
CA GLY A 43 -2.57 -12.87 6.05
C GLY A 43 -1.13 -12.38 6.20
N GLU A 44 -0.44 -12.04 5.11
CA GLU A 44 0.96 -11.61 5.07
C GLU A 44 1.15 -10.15 5.49
N ASN A 45 0.10 -9.32 5.40
CA ASN A 45 0.08 -8.03 6.07
C ASN A 45 0.12 -8.18 7.61
N ALA A 46 -0.30 -9.32 8.14
CA ALA A 46 0.00 -9.76 9.50
C ALA A 46 1.31 -10.57 9.50
N LEU A 47 2.42 -9.88 9.29
CA LEU A 47 3.76 -10.44 9.42
C LEU A 47 3.87 -11.27 10.71
N PRO A 48 4.47 -12.48 10.68
CA PRO A 48 4.75 -13.20 11.91
C PRO A 48 5.53 -12.24 12.81
N ALA A 49 5.07 -12.06 14.05
CA ALA A 49 5.58 -11.05 14.97
C ALA A 49 7.07 -11.29 15.28
N ARG A 50 7.95 -10.88 14.38
CA ARG A 50 9.38 -10.77 14.60
C ARG A 50 9.55 -9.68 15.64
N ARG A 51 10.07 -10.09 16.81
CA ARG A 51 10.22 -9.33 18.07
C ARG A 51 10.94 -7.96 17.96
N GLY A 52 11.31 -7.50 16.75
CA GLY A 52 11.87 -6.18 16.45
C GLY A 52 10.98 -5.23 15.62
N ARG A 53 9.92 -5.70 14.95
CA ARG A 53 9.09 -4.87 14.05
C ARG A 53 8.15 -3.88 14.75
N ARG A 54 7.80 -4.14 16.03
CA ARG A 54 7.02 -3.19 16.83
C ARG A 54 7.70 -1.82 16.88
N ARG A 55 9.02 -1.77 17.09
CA ARG A 55 9.76 -0.50 17.18
C ARG A 55 9.77 0.30 15.87
N LEU A 56 9.82 -0.36 14.71
CA LEU A 56 9.74 0.34 13.43
C LEU A 56 8.33 0.88 13.18
N ARG A 57 7.30 0.04 13.40
CA ARG A 57 5.90 0.45 13.28
C ARG A 57 5.57 1.61 14.23
N ASP A 58 6.03 1.55 15.48
CA ASP A 58 5.85 2.61 16.48
C ASP A 58 6.58 3.91 16.11
N ARG A 59 7.67 3.83 15.32
CA ARG A 59 8.34 5.01 14.77
C ARG A 59 7.56 5.59 13.58
N LEU A 60 7.03 4.74 12.71
CA LEU A 60 6.18 5.16 11.59
C LEU A 60 4.87 5.79 12.07
N SER A 61 4.22 5.20 13.08
CA SER A 61 3.02 5.78 13.71
C SER A 61 3.30 7.14 14.32
N ARG A 62 4.41 7.29 15.08
CA ARG A 62 4.80 8.61 15.61
C ARG A 62 5.11 9.63 14.50
N LEU A 63 5.66 9.19 13.37
CA LEU A 63 5.95 10.08 12.25
C LEU A 63 4.66 10.51 11.54
N ALA A 64 3.69 9.60 11.40
CA ALA A 64 2.36 9.92 10.90
C ALA A 64 1.62 10.89 11.85
N ASP A 65 1.72 10.71 13.17
CA ASP A 65 1.16 11.63 14.15
C ASP A 65 1.77 13.03 14.04
N LEU A 66 3.08 13.13 13.74
CA LEU A 66 3.76 14.41 13.51
C LEU A 66 3.37 15.08 12.20
N LEU A 67 3.13 14.30 11.13
CA LEU A 67 2.70 14.84 9.82
C LEU A 67 1.23 15.27 9.81
N THR A 68 0.41 14.61 10.63
CA THR A 68 -1.02 14.90 10.76
C THR A 68 -1.29 15.92 11.88
N ALA A 69 -0.26 16.30 12.64
CA ALA A 69 -0.38 17.33 13.65
C ALA A 69 -0.76 18.66 12.98
N PRO A 70 -1.76 19.37 13.51
CA PRO A 70 -2.12 20.69 13.00
C PRO A 70 -0.90 21.62 13.07
N PRO A 71 -0.64 22.43 12.03
CA PRO A 71 0.51 23.33 12.03
C PRO A 71 0.41 24.24 13.26
N PRO A 72 1.52 24.42 14.02
CA PRO A 72 1.48 25.23 15.22
C PRO A 72 0.97 26.62 14.87
N THR A 73 0.02 27.11 15.67
CA THR A 73 -0.53 28.46 15.55
C THR A 73 0.61 29.45 15.70
N ARG A 74 1.08 29.93 14.54
CA ARG A 74 1.99 31.06 14.40
C ARG A 74 1.22 32.28 14.91
N TRP A 75 1.67 32.79 16.05
CA TRP A 75 1.30 34.09 16.61
C TRP A 75 1.79 35.20 15.68
#